data_AF-A0A4Q9QN55-F1
#
_entry.id   AF-A0A4Q9QN55-F1
#
_cell.length_a   1.000
_cell.length_b   1.000
_cell.length_c   1.000
_cell.angle_alpha   90.00
_cell.angle_beta   90.00
_cell.angle_gamma   90.00
#
_symmetry.space_group_name_H-M   'P 1'
#
loop_
_entity.id
_entity.type
_entity.pdbx_description
1 polymer ?
#
loop_
_entity_poly.entity_id
_entity_poly.type
_entity_poly.pdbx_seq_one_letter_code
_entity_poly.pdbx_strand_id
1 'polypeptide(L)'
;MNQVKTIRNTFHAHAGPQEQPLFSVNEDVPAAAALESVSCLLSITKGLLYSSGGRSLDAVTIAALEVVVGQAKAALDAVWEGFDDHETITECQERQRAGEELEK
;
A
#
# COMPACT_ATOMS: atom_id res chain seq x y z
N MET A 1 -14.08 9.95 -14.51
CA MET A 1 -13.77 10.01 -13.07
C MET A 1 -12.36 9.47 -12.92
N ASN A 2 -11.37 10.33 -12.69
CA ASN A 2 -10.01 9.90 -12.41
C ASN A 2 -10.00 9.34 -10.98
N GLN A 3 -9.76 8.04 -10.85
CA GLN A 3 -9.62 7.38 -9.57
C GLN A 3 -8.13 7.18 -9.29
N VAL A 4 -7.69 7.54 -8.09
CA VAL A 4 -6.32 7.30 -7.63
C VAL A 4 -6.06 5.80 -7.56
N LYS A 5 -4.93 5.37 -8.13
CA LYS A 5 -4.50 3.98 -8.17
C LYS A 5 -3.16 3.82 -7.52
N THR A 6 -2.85 2.62 -7.06
CA THR A 6 -1.53 2.25 -6.56
C THR A 6 -0.49 2.33 -7.67
N ILE A 7 0.65 2.96 -7.37
CA ILE A 7 1.83 2.96 -8.23
C ILE A 7 2.79 1.91 -7.70
N ARG A 8 3.52 1.25 -8.62
CA ARG A 8 4.40 0.14 -8.28
C ARG A 8 5.54 0.61 -7.39
N ASN A 9 5.43 0.31 -6.10
CA ASN A 9 6.56 0.43 -5.21
C ASN A 9 7.45 -0.82 -5.34
N THR A 10 8.77 -0.65 -5.50
CA THR A 10 9.76 -1.73 -5.41
C THR A 10 9.89 -2.18 -3.95
N PHE A 11 8.80 -2.68 -3.35
CA PHE A 11 8.82 -3.22 -2.01
C PHE A 11 8.84 -4.74 -2.05
N HIS A 12 9.98 -5.32 -1.68
CA HIS A 12 10.14 -6.76 -1.51
C HIS A 12 9.81 -7.12 -0.06
N ALA A 13 8.56 -7.52 0.20
CA ALA A 13 8.19 -8.12 1.48
C ALA A 13 8.83 -9.52 1.57
N HIS A 14 10.06 -9.59 2.07
CA HIS A 14 10.80 -10.85 2.19
C HIS A 14 10.20 -11.73 3.29
N ALA A 15 9.72 -12.90 2.91
CA ALA A 15 9.30 -13.92 3.85
C ALA A 15 10.04 -15.22 3.54
N GLY A 16 11.27 -15.32 4.04
CA GLY A 16 12.09 -16.52 3.95
C GLY A 16 13.22 -16.49 2.92
N PRO A 17 14.05 -17.55 2.87
CA PRO A 17 15.30 -17.61 2.13
C PRO A 17 15.15 -17.72 0.60
N GLN A 18 13.93 -17.66 0.08
CA GLN A 18 13.65 -17.61 -1.35
C GLN A 18 12.98 -16.27 -1.67
N GLU A 19 13.60 -15.51 -2.56
CA GLU A 19 13.32 -14.10 -2.88
C GLU A 19 12.00 -13.88 -3.63
N GLN A 20 10.88 -14.41 -3.14
CA GLN A 20 9.56 -14.13 -3.70
C GLN A 20 8.74 -13.31 -2.71
N PRO A 21 8.32 -12.08 -3.08
CA PRO A 21 7.40 -11.33 -2.26
C PRO A 21 6.09 -12.12 -2.14
N LEU A 22 5.63 -12.33 -0.90
CA LEU A 22 4.36 -13.03 -0.63
C LEU A 22 3.14 -12.32 -1.23
N PHE A 23 3.25 -11.02 -1.45
CA PHE A 23 2.25 -10.21 -2.13
C PHE A 23 2.98 -9.19 -3.01
N SER A 24 2.70 -9.21 -4.31
CA SER A 24 2.96 -8.04 -5.15
C SER A 24 1.85 -7.05 -4.82
N VAL A 25 2.18 -5.82 -4.40
CA VAL A 25 1.18 -4.76 -4.40
C VAL A 25 0.80 -4.59 -5.86
N ASN A 26 -0.38 -5.07 -6.23
CA ASN A 26 -0.83 -5.01 -7.62
C ASN A 26 -0.86 -3.53 -8.02
N GLU A 27 -0.04 -3.18 -9.00
CA GLU A 27 -0.08 -1.90 -9.68
C GLU A 27 -1.49 -1.69 -10.25
N ASP A 28 -1.91 -0.44 -10.42
CA ASP A 28 -3.21 -0.08 -11.00
C ASP A 28 -4.43 -0.48 -10.14
N VAL A 29 -4.25 -0.88 -8.88
CA VAL A 29 -5.37 -1.15 -7.97
C VAL A 29 -5.94 0.17 -7.46
N PRO A 30 -7.28 0.35 -7.46
CA PRO A 30 -7.90 1.51 -6.84
C PRO A 30 -7.47 1.69 -5.38
N ALA A 31 -7.09 2.90 -4.98
CA ALA A 31 -6.59 3.19 -3.64
C ALA A 31 -7.54 2.69 -2.53
N ALA A 32 -8.86 2.78 -2.73
CA ALA A 32 -9.86 2.27 -1.80
C ALA A 32 -9.75 0.75 -1.59
N ALA A 33 -9.54 -0.03 -2.65
CA ALA A 33 -9.40 -1.49 -2.55
C ALA A 33 -8.05 -1.90 -1.92
N ALA A 34 -6.99 -1.12 -2.18
CA ALA A 34 -5.71 -1.31 -1.52
C ALA A 34 -5.79 -1.01 0.00
N LEU A 35 -6.49 0.05 0.39
CA LEU A 35 -6.73 0.39 1.80
C LEU A 35 -7.61 -0.63 2.52
N GLU A 36 -8.59 -1.22 1.84
CA GLU A 36 -9.37 -2.34 2.37
C GLU A 36 -8.48 -3.56 2.67
N SER A 37 -7.56 -3.86 1.75
CA SER A 37 -6.57 -4.93 1.94
C SER A 37 -5.65 -4.64 3.14
N VAL A 38 -5.20 -3.39 3.32
CA VAL A 38 -4.44 -2.95 4.51
C VAL A 38 -5.25 -3.16 5.79
N SER A 39 -6.52 -2.76 5.79
CA SER A 39 -7.42 -2.95 6.94
C SER A 39 -7.55 -4.43 7.33
N CYS A 40 -7.63 -5.31 6.34
CA CYS A 40 -7.63 -6.76 6.55
C CYS A 40 -6.32 -7.25 7.18
N LEU A 41 -5.16 -6.83 6.65
CA LEU A 41 -3.84 -7.19 7.19
C LEU A 41 -3.64 -6.70 8.64
N LEU A 42 -4.09 -5.49 8.96
CA LEU A 42 -4.07 -4.98 10.33
C LEU A 42 -5.01 -5.76 11.26
N SER A 43 -6.13 -6.26 10.74
CA SER A 43 -7.03 -7.13 11.51
C SER A 43 -6.39 -8.49 11.82
N ILE A 44 -5.61 -9.06 10.88
CA ILE A 44 -4.81 -10.26 11.11
C ILE A 44 -3.74 -9.99 12.17
N THR A 45 -3.02 -8.87 12.05
CA THR A 45 -2.01 -8.42 13.02
C THR A 45 -2.61 -8.35 14.43
N LYS A 46 -3.78 -7.72 14.55
CA LYS A 46 -4.54 -7.65 15.80
C LYS A 46 -4.87 -9.05 16.32
N GLY A 47 -5.37 -9.94 15.47
CA GLY A 47 -5.68 -11.34 15.83
C GLY A 47 -4.46 -12.10 16.37
N LEU A 48 -3.31 -11.97 15.72
CA LEU A 48 -2.04 -12.59 16.15
C LEU A 48 -1.52 -12.00 17.47
N LEU A 49 -1.72 -10.71 17.73
CA LEU A 49 -1.36 -10.12 19.03
C LEU A 49 -2.27 -10.63 20.16
N TYR A 50 -3.58 -10.76 19.91
CA TYR A 50 -4.52 -11.25 20.92
C TYR A 50 -4.44 -12.76 21.16
N SER A 51 -3.98 -13.55 20.20
CA SER A 51 -3.82 -15.00 20.38
C SER A 51 -2.83 -15.35 21.51
N SER A 52 -1.92 -14.43 21.83
CA SER A 52 -1.00 -14.55 22.96
C SER A 52 -1.69 -14.57 24.32
N GLY A 53 -2.91 -14.04 24.44
CA GLY A 53 -3.63 -13.93 25.70
C GLY A 53 -2.84 -13.20 26.80
N GLY A 54 -1.97 -12.25 26.43
CA GLY A 54 -1.10 -11.53 27.36
C GLY A 54 0.20 -12.27 27.72
N ARG A 55 0.52 -13.37 27.04
CA ARG A 55 1.81 -14.07 27.14
C ARG A 55 2.80 -13.53 26.13
N SER A 56 4.07 -13.88 26.28
CA SER A 56 5.09 -13.62 25.26
C SER A 56 4.73 -14.32 23.95
N LEU A 57 4.91 -13.62 22.83
CA LEU A 57 4.76 -14.20 21.50
C LEU A 57 5.91 -15.16 21.22
N ASP A 58 5.61 -16.30 20.61
CA ASP A 58 6.64 -17.20 20.09
C ASP A 58 7.27 -16.64 18.81
N ALA A 59 8.44 -17.17 18.45
CA ALA A 59 9.21 -16.70 17.29
C ALA A 59 8.45 -16.82 15.96
N VAL A 60 7.55 -17.81 15.82
CA VAL A 60 6.75 -17.98 14.60
C VAL A 60 5.71 -16.88 14.51
N THR A 61 5.04 -16.58 15.62
CA THR A 61 4.06 -15.48 15.68
C THR A 61 4.73 -14.12 15.41
N ILE A 62 5.94 -13.90 15.94
CA ILE A 62 6.72 -12.68 15.66
C ILE A 62 7.07 -12.57 14.17
N ALA A 63 7.60 -13.62 13.56
CA ALA A 63 7.92 -13.62 12.13
C ALA A 63 6.67 -13.40 11.25
N ALA A 64 5.52 -13.98 11.63
CA ALA A 64 4.26 -13.74 10.94
C ALA A 64 3.81 -12.28 11.05
N LEU A 65 3.94 -11.66 12.23
CA LEU A 65 3.62 -10.25 12.43
C LEU A 65 4.53 -9.34 11.58
N GLU A 66 5.83 -9.61 11.51
CA GLU A 66 6.78 -8.85 10.68
C GLU A 66 6.37 -8.88 9.21
N VAL A 67 5.99 -10.05 8.69
CA VAL A 67 5.53 -10.22 7.31
C VAL A 67 4.24 -9.42 7.05
N VAL A 68 3.23 -9.58 7.91
CA VAL A 68 1.92 -8.93 7.72
C VAL A 68 2.03 -7.40 7.83
N VAL A 69 2.80 -6.90 8.80
CA VAL A 69 3.05 -5.46 8.97
C VAL A 69 3.85 -4.91 7.79
N GLY A 70 4.87 -5.64 7.33
CA GLY A 70 5.66 -5.25 6.15
C GLY A 70 4.78 -5.10 4.90
N GLN A 71 3.85 -6.03 4.69
CA GLN A 71 2.89 -5.96 3.58
C GLN A 71 1.89 -4.80 3.72
N ALA A 72 1.38 -4.56 4.93
CA ALA A 72 0.47 -3.44 5.18
C ALA A 72 1.15 -2.10 4.90
N LYS A 73 2.42 -1.95 5.32
CA LYS A 73 3.25 -0.77 5.00
C LYS A 73 3.43 -0.62 3.48
N ALA A 74 3.81 -1.68 2.78
CA ALA A 74 4.02 -1.65 1.33
C ALA A 74 2.79 -1.15 0.56
N ALA A 75 1.61 -1.65 0.94
CA ALA A 75 0.36 -1.24 0.33
C ALA A 75 0.00 0.22 0.66
N LEU A 76 0.27 0.71 1.88
CA LEU A 76 0.11 2.12 2.23
C LEU A 76 1.07 3.02 1.43
N ASP A 77 2.33 2.63 1.31
CA ASP A 77 3.34 3.41 0.56
C ASP A 77 2.94 3.50 -0.92
N ALA A 78 2.49 2.41 -1.53
CA ALA A 78 2.01 2.40 -2.93
C ALA A 78 0.73 3.23 -3.15
N VAL A 79 -0.17 3.25 -2.15
CA VAL A 79 -1.35 4.12 -2.18
C VAL A 79 -0.95 5.59 -2.08
N TRP A 80 -0.01 5.91 -1.20
CA TRP A 80 0.48 7.28 -1.00
C TRP A 80 1.16 7.83 -2.26
N GLU A 81 2.06 7.06 -2.87
CA GLU A 81 2.71 7.43 -4.14
C GLU A 81 1.68 7.66 -5.26
N GLY A 82 0.61 6.85 -5.29
CA GLY A 82 -0.51 7.06 -6.21
C GLY A 82 -1.22 8.40 -6.03
N PHE A 83 -1.35 8.89 -4.79
CA PHE A 83 -1.92 10.21 -4.52
C PHE A 83 -0.99 11.34 -4.97
N ASP A 84 0.30 11.24 -4.67
CA ASP A 84 1.31 12.26 -5.05
C ASP A 84 1.40 12.43 -6.58
N ASP A 85 1.37 11.34 -7.34
CA ASP A 85 1.36 11.38 -8.81
C ASP A 85 0.05 11.95 -9.36
N HIS A 86 -1.09 11.59 -8.77
CA HIS A 86 -2.38 12.13 -9.19
C HIS A 86 -2.48 13.65 -8.95
N GLU A 87 -1.97 14.16 -7.83
CA GLU A 87 -1.88 15.60 -7.56
C GLU A 87 -1.03 16.29 -8.64
N THR A 88 0.15 15.73 -8.93
CA THR A 88 1.07 16.24 -9.97
C THR A 88 0.42 16.28 -11.36
N ILE A 89 -0.32 15.23 -11.73
CA ILE A 89 -1.04 15.17 -13.01
C ILE A 89 -2.18 16.21 -13.05
N THR A 90 -2.91 16.37 -11.95
CA THR A 90 -4.01 17.34 -11.87
C THR A 90 -3.50 18.76 -12.03
N GLU A 91 -2.40 19.13 -11.36
CA GLU A 91 -1.76 20.43 -11.53
C GLU A 91 -1.29 20.68 -12.97
N CYS A 92 -0.72 19.66 -13.63
CA CYS A 92 -0.32 19.76 -15.03
C CYS A 92 -1.51 20.02 -15.96
N GLN A 93 -2.64 19.34 -15.73
CA GLN A 93 -3.86 19.51 -16.53
C GLN A 93 -4.47 20.91 -16.36
N GLU A 94 -4.50 21.43 -15.13
CA GLU A 94 -5.00 22.78 -14.85
C GLU A 94 -4.14 23.86 -15.53
N ARG A 95 -2.81 23.71 -15.52
CA ARG A 95 -1.90 24.63 -16.22
C ARG A 95 -2.05 24.58 -17.74
N GLN A 96 -2.21 23.39 -18.32
CA GLN A 96 -2.46 23.24 -19.75
C GLN A 96 -3.78 23.92 -20.16
N ARG A 97 -4.84 23.73 -19.37
CA ARG A 97 -6.14 24.35 -19.62
C ARG A 97 -6.09 25.87 -19.51
N ALA A 98 -5.38 26.40 -18.51
CA ALA A 98 -5.18 27.84 -18.36
C ALA A 98 -4.34 28.46 -19.50
N GLY A 99 -3.38 27.70 -20.05
CA GLY A 99 -2.60 28.12 -21.23
C GLY A 99 -3.44 28.18 -22.51
N GLU A 100 -4.31 27.18 -22.74
CA GLU A 100 -5.20 27.13 -23.91
C GLU A 100 -6.29 28.23 -23.89
N GLU A 101 -6.68 28.72 -22.72
CA GLU A 101 -7.62 29.85 -22.57
C GLU A 101 -6.97 31.22 -22.84
N LEU A 102 -5.65 31.34 -22.74
CA LEU A 102 -4.91 32.57 -23.06
C LEU A 102 -4.60 32.72 -24.55
N GLU A 103 -4.73 31.65 -25.35
CA GLU A 103 -4.48 31.64 -26.80
C GLU A 103 -5.77 31.83 -27.65
N LYS A 104 -6.93 32.04 -27.01
CA LYS A 104 -8.21 32.36 -27.68
C LYS A 104 -8.62 33.82 -27.49
#